data_AF-A0A534Q5P3-F1
#
_entry.id   AF-A0A534Q5P3-F1
#
_cell.length_a   1.000
_cell.length_b   1.000
_cell.length_c   1.000
_cell.angle_alpha   90.00
_cell.angle_beta   90.00
_cell.angle_gamma   90.00
#
_symmetry.space_group_name_H-M   'P 1'
#
loop_
_entity.id
_entity.type
_entity.pdbx_description
1 polymer ?
#
loop_
_entity_poly.entity_id
_entity_poly.type
_entity_poly.pdbx_seq_one_letter_code
_entity_poly.pdbx_strand_id
1 'polypeptide(L)'
;MRTAARHLTAILLLAASGCASTIVLDQSWIEVRSKNFSIYTTLAERDARALLEDLELFRATLLVVTKLRATKPRVPNEIYAFQSTNDYAPFRPMRYAAGHFVPTLRSNLMAFATDLGIQGRAVLYHEYTHFLVHNEGPVQYPLWFDEGFAELLGSIDVLGALVRVGIVPPHRLPWLFYPEKVSYERLIRAHTYADFTGRELAMFYTQSWLLVHYLTLGRSGQGDIFSTNLTRYVDRIQQHVDEEQAFREAFGVDVNDLEERLAKYVKEIPSYGLPRRDLLKGLEISVRPVPLDEIGARLGWLAIAERKTSLAERLFERAREANPGNARAVAGIAEVHKVGRDWEEAEADYRRAIELAPDDWQNQLDYAEYFADRAFLEEDGRDEHLAQARERLTRVIAMAPEIPEPHAILGMTYTIGNQPPEPGIAPLERAAELLPSHPDTDFPLAKLHARAGHRKRAIELLRRIVYRPHGEPNSEAVKLLEQLEREAGEAKTSPSPN
;
A
#
# COMPACT_ATOMS: atom_id res chain seq x y z
N MET A 1 55.15 -17.57 -41.67
CA MET A 1 54.09 -16.56 -41.42
C MET A 1 52.91 -17.24 -40.73
N ARG A 2 52.64 -16.82 -39.47
CA ARG A 2 51.33 -16.71 -38.78
C ARG A 2 50.45 -17.98 -38.62
N THR A 3 50.47 -18.63 -37.44
CA THR A 3 49.48 -18.58 -36.30
C THR A 3 48.16 -19.36 -36.56
N ALA A 4 47.93 -20.48 -35.87
CA ALA A 4 47.12 -20.65 -34.63
C ALA A 4 45.60 -20.77 -34.92
N ALA A 5 44.95 -21.93 -34.78
CA ALA A 5 44.49 -22.65 -33.58
C ALA A 5 42.97 -22.44 -33.31
N ARG A 6 42.25 -23.58 -33.18
CA ARG A 6 40.99 -23.83 -32.43
C ARG A 6 39.75 -22.99 -32.73
N HIS A 7 38.69 -23.62 -33.24
CA HIS A 7 37.24 -23.34 -33.01
C HIS A 7 36.46 -24.55 -33.61
N LEU A 8 35.32 -25.07 -33.14
CA LEU A 8 34.42 -24.79 -32.02
C LEU A 8 33.58 -26.08 -31.85
N THR A 9 33.52 -26.67 -30.67
CA THR A 9 32.47 -27.64 -30.31
C THR A 9 31.25 -26.81 -29.94
N ALA A 10 30.24 -26.79 -30.82
CA ALA A 10 28.94 -26.22 -30.52
C ALA A 10 27.93 -27.36 -30.37
N ILE A 11 26.88 -27.08 -29.60
CA ILE A 11 25.70 -27.90 -29.30
C ILE A 11 25.87 -28.79 -28.07
N LEU A 12 25.56 -28.22 -26.90
CA LEU A 12 24.42 -28.64 -26.07
C LEU A 12 24.36 -27.73 -24.82
N LEU A 13 23.29 -26.95 -24.68
CA LEU A 13 22.71 -26.51 -23.40
C LEU A 13 21.48 -25.63 -23.68
N LEU A 14 20.38 -26.28 -24.03
CA LEU A 14 19.03 -25.75 -23.87
C LEU A 14 18.35 -26.61 -22.81
N ALA A 15 18.37 -26.15 -21.55
CA ALA A 15 17.44 -26.48 -20.46
C ALA A 15 18.08 -26.12 -19.10
N ALA A 16 18.03 -24.85 -18.71
CA ALA A 16 18.28 -24.44 -17.32
C ALA A 16 17.70 -23.05 -17.04
N SER A 17 16.38 -22.88 -17.25
CA SER A 17 15.66 -21.67 -16.80
C SER A 17 14.49 -21.97 -15.86
N GLY A 18 14.33 -23.24 -15.43
CA GLY A 18 13.13 -23.70 -14.71
C GLY A 18 13.32 -24.11 -13.25
N CYS A 19 14.50 -24.02 -12.64
CA CYS A 19 14.77 -24.64 -11.32
C CYS A 19 14.72 -23.69 -10.11
N ALA A 20 14.41 -22.40 -10.27
CA ALA A 20 14.54 -21.46 -9.14
C ALA A 20 13.30 -21.37 -8.22
N SER A 21 12.10 -21.79 -8.64
CA SER A 21 10.90 -21.68 -7.79
C SER A 21 10.65 -22.88 -6.88
N THR A 22 11.34 -24.00 -7.08
CA THR A 22 11.12 -25.24 -6.30
C THR A 22 11.84 -25.28 -4.96
N ILE A 23 12.69 -24.31 -4.61
CA ILE A 23 13.52 -24.41 -3.39
C ILE A 23 12.86 -23.80 -2.14
N VAL A 24 12.01 -22.78 -2.30
CA VAL A 24 11.46 -22.02 -1.17
C VAL A 24 10.24 -22.68 -0.56
N LEU A 25 9.38 -23.26 -1.40
CA LEU A 25 8.12 -23.86 -0.96
C LEU A 25 8.34 -25.12 -0.12
N ASP A 26 9.36 -25.91 -0.45
CA ASP A 26 9.68 -27.18 0.23
C ASP A 26 10.40 -26.98 1.59
N GLN A 27 10.64 -25.74 2.00
CA GLN A 27 11.18 -25.43 3.32
C GLN A 27 10.12 -25.59 4.43
N SER A 28 10.57 -25.62 5.68
CA SER A 28 9.65 -25.65 6.82
C SER A 28 9.13 -24.25 7.12
N TRP A 29 7.87 -24.01 6.75
CA TRP A 29 7.18 -22.75 7.01
C TRP A 29 6.47 -22.74 8.35
N ILE A 30 6.53 -21.60 9.02
CA ILE A 30 5.74 -21.31 10.22
C ILE A 30 4.93 -20.03 10.02
N GLU A 31 3.79 -19.97 10.71
CA GLU A 31 3.04 -18.74 10.94
C GLU A 31 3.35 -18.26 12.35
N VAL A 32 3.74 -17.00 12.48
CA VAL A 32 3.85 -16.30 13.76
C VAL A 32 2.88 -15.14 13.74
N ARG A 33 1.89 -15.18 14.64
CA ARG A 33 0.73 -14.29 14.62
C ARG A 33 0.57 -13.54 15.94
N SER A 34 0.21 -12.26 15.82
CA SER A 34 -0.31 -11.39 16.88
C SER A 34 -1.72 -10.92 16.51
N LYS A 35 -2.28 -10.00 17.32
CA LYS A 35 -3.55 -9.33 16.99
C LYS A 35 -3.50 -8.53 15.68
N ASN A 36 -2.35 -7.95 15.33
CA ASN A 36 -2.25 -6.99 14.22
C ASN A 36 -1.53 -7.54 12.98
N PHE A 37 -0.71 -8.58 13.13
CA PHE A 37 0.14 -9.11 12.06
C PHE A 37 0.12 -10.64 12.02
N SER A 38 0.20 -11.20 10.81
CA SER A 38 0.50 -12.61 10.57
C SER A 38 1.76 -12.69 9.71
N ILE A 39 2.81 -13.35 10.20
CA ILE A 39 4.07 -13.54 9.48
C ILE A 39 4.18 -15.00 9.05
N TYR A 40 4.33 -15.22 7.75
CA TYR A 40 4.69 -16.49 7.15
C TYR A 40 6.18 -16.46 6.82
N THR A 41 6.94 -17.41 7.35
CA THR A 41 8.39 -17.41 7.19
C THR A 41 9.01 -18.79 7.33
N THR A 42 10.22 -18.94 6.79
CA THR A 42 11.11 -20.11 6.99
C THR A 42 12.16 -19.86 8.07
N LEU A 43 12.14 -18.69 8.72
CA LEU A 43 12.99 -18.38 9.86
C LEU A 43 12.75 -19.35 11.03
N ALA A 44 13.78 -19.55 11.85
CA ALA A 44 13.62 -20.24 13.12
C ALA A 44 12.60 -19.50 14.01
N GLU A 45 11.81 -20.24 14.80
CA GLU A 45 10.73 -19.68 15.63
C GLU A 45 11.20 -18.49 16.50
N ARG A 46 12.39 -18.59 17.08
CA ARG A 46 12.98 -17.50 17.89
C ARG A 46 13.09 -16.20 17.10
N ASP A 47 13.62 -16.26 15.88
CA ASP A 47 13.86 -15.07 15.05
C ASP A 47 12.54 -14.54 14.47
N ALA A 48 11.62 -15.43 14.12
CA ALA A 48 10.28 -15.07 13.68
C ALA A 48 9.46 -14.38 14.77
N ARG A 49 9.54 -14.85 16.03
CA ARG A 49 8.96 -14.16 17.19
C ARG A 49 9.58 -12.78 17.42
N ALA A 50 10.91 -12.68 17.32
CA ALA A 50 11.61 -11.41 17.47
C ALA A 50 11.19 -10.40 16.38
N LEU A 51 11.01 -10.86 15.14
CA LEU A 51 10.49 -10.03 14.05
C LEU A 51 9.06 -9.55 14.32
N LEU A 52 8.17 -10.42 14.82
CA LEU A 52 6.81 -10.04 15.18
C LEU A 52 6.78 -9.02 16.34
N GLU A 53 7.59 -9.22 17.37
CA GLU A 53 7.74 -8.25 18.47
C GLU A 53 8.21 -6.88 17.96
N ASP A 54 9.17 -6.86 17.04
CA ASP A 54 9.72 -5.64 16.43
C ASP A 54 8.64 -4.88 15.64
N LEU A 55 7.79 -5.59 14.89
CA LEU A 55 6.64 -5.02 14.16
C LEU A 55 5.56 -4.46 15.10
N GLU A 56 5.23 -5.17 16.16
CA GLU A 56 4.28 -4.69 17.18
C GLU A 56 4.84 -3.50 17.96
N LEU A 57 6.14 -3.50 18.23
CA LEU A 57 6.84 -2.39 18.86
C LEU A 57 6.80 -1.14 17.97
N PHE A 58 7.08 -1.32 16.68
CA PHE A 58 6.96 -0.27 15.68
C PHE A 58 5.55 0.31 15.63
N ARG A 59 4.53 -0.56 15.47
CA ARG A 59 3.13 -0.15 15.44
C ARG A 59 2.71 0.59 16.71
N ALA A 60 3.08 0.08 17.89
CA ALA A 60 2.76 0.72 19.16
C ALA A 60 3.45 2.10 19.30
N THR A 61 4.70 2.20 18.87
CA THR A 61 5.45 3.47 18.84
C THR A 61 4.77 4.48 17.93
N LEU A 62 4.39 4.05 16.72
CA LEU A 62 3.67 4.86 15.75
C LEU A 62 2.38 5.42 16.33
N LEU A 63 1.56 4.60 17.01
CA LEU A 63 0.33 5.05 17.66
C LEU A 63 0.56 6.06 18.80
N VAL A 64 1.60 5.85 19.61
CA VAL A 64 1.94 6.77 20.70
C VAL A 64 2.39 8.12 20.15
N VAL A 65 3.27 8.12 19.15
CA VAL A 65 3.81 9.35 18.55
C VAL A 65 2.73 10.13 17.79
N THR A 66 1.88 9.44 17.04
CA THR A 66 0.80 10.06 16.25
C THR A 66 -0.44 10.39 17.07
N LYS A 67 -0.55 9.88 18.31
CA LYS A 67 -1.76 9.92 19.14
C LYS A 67 -3.00 9.29 18.48
N LEU A 68 -2.81 8.48 17.43
CA LEU A 68 -3.88 7.75 16.74
C LEU A 68 -4.45 6.66 17.66
N ARG A 69 -5.75 6.38 17.49
CA ARG A 69 -6.49 5.38 18.30
C ARG A 69 -6.91 4.17 17.48
N ALA A 70 -5.97 3.57 16.74
CA ALA A 70 -6.23 2.34 16.00
C ALA A 70 -6.24 1.12 16.94
N THR A 71 -7.43 0.63 17.26
CA THR A 71 -7.60 -0.51 18.20
C THR A 71 -7.60 -1.87 17.50
N LYS A 72 -7.87 -1.90 16.19
CA LYS A 72 -7.80 -3.07 15.32
C LYS A 72 -7.35 -2.66 13.91
N PRO A 73 -6.69 -3.52 13.15
CA PRO A 73 -6.38 -3.23 11.76
C PRO A 73 -7.67 -3.19 10.93
N ARG A 74 -7.73 -2.30 9.93
CA ARG A 74 -8.88 -2.17 9.01
C ARG A 74 -8.97 -3.33 8.03
N VAL A 75 -7.82 -3.82 7.60
CA VAL A 75 -7.65 -5.05 6.82
C VAL A 75 -6.49 -5.86 7.43
N PRO A 76 -6.47 -7.20 7.30
CA PRO A 76 -5.36 -8.03 7.75
C PRO A 76 -4.01 -7.56 7.20
N ASN A 77 -2.95 -7.67 8.01
CA ASN A 77 -1.57 -7.44 7.58
C ASN A 77 -0.86 -8.79 7.50
N GLU A 78 -0.58 -9.24 6.28
CA GLU A 78 0.09 -10.52 5.99
C GLU A 78 1.50 -10.27 5.48
N ILE A 79 2.47 -10.87 6.16
CA ILE A 79 3.89 -10.62 5.94
C ILE A 79 4.57 -11.92 5.52
N TYR A 80 5.23 -11.89 4.38
CA TYR A 80 6.06 -12.97 3.85
C TYR A 80 7.52 -12.60 4.05
N ALA A 81 8.09 -13.07 5.17
CA ALA A 81 9.48 -12.80 5.53
C ALA A 81 10.37 -13.94 5.04
N PHE A 82 11.12 -13.70 3.97
CA PHE A 82 12.03 -14.68 3.40
C PHE A 82 13.39 -14.62 4.09
N GLN A 83 13.95 -15.79 4.43
CA GLN A 83 15.24 -15.85 5.11
C GLN A 83 16.34 -15.16 4.30
N SER A 84 16.37 -15.39 2.98
CA SER A 84 17.39 -14.84 2.10
C SER A 84 16.85 -14.02 0.94
N THR A 85 17.74 -13.19 0.39
CA THR A 85 17.50 -12.43 -0.83
C THR A 85 17.18 -13.33 -2.02
N ASN A 86 17.79 -14.51 -2.07
CA ASN A 86 17.53 -15.49 -3.12
C ASN A 86 16.11 -16.07 -3.02
N ASP A 87 15.64 -16.34 -1.80
CA ASP A 87 14.30 -16.89 -1.58
C ASP A 87 13.20 -15.88 -1.92
N TYR A 88 13.47 -14.60 -1.65
CA TYR A 88 12.57 -13.51 -2.01
C TYR A 88 12.59 -13.19 -3.51
N ALA A 89 13.67 -13.52 -4.24
CA ALA A 89 13.90 -13.09 -5.62
C ALA A 89 12.71 -13.33 -6.59
N PRO A 90 12.00 -14.48 -6.55
CA PRO A 90 10.83 -14.71 -7.41
C PRO A 90 9.66 -13.75 -7.13
N PHE A 91 9.56 -13.22 -5.91
CA PHE A 91 8.45 -12.39 -5.43
C PHE A 91 8.74 -10.89 -5.50
N ARG A 92 9.97 -10.45 -5.81
CA ARG A 92 10.31 -9.02 -5.90
C ARG A 92 9.62 -8.30 -7.07
N PRO A 93 9.01 -7.13 -6.90
CA PRO A 93 8.45 -6.36 -8.02
C PRO A 93 9.54 -5.91 -9.00
N MET A 94 10.75 -5.64 -8.49
CA MET A 94 11.91 -5.22 -9.29
C MET A 94 13.20 -5.84 -8.76
N ARG A 95 14.22 -5.93 -9.63
CA ARG A 95 15.49 -6.64 -9.38
C ARG A 95 16.16 -6.32 -8.03
N TYR A 96 16.13 -5.06 -7.61
CA TYR A 96 16.82 -4.57 -6.41
C TYR A 96 15.89 -4.23 -5.25
N ALA A 97 14.61 -4.60 -5.32
CA ALA A 97 13.68 -4.36 -4.22
C ALA A 97 14.09 -5.19 -2.98
N ALA A 98 14.31 -4.52 -1.84
CA ALA A 98 14.63 -5.16 -0.56
C ALA A 98 13.38 -5.71 0.15
N GLY A 99 12.24 -5.09 -0.13
CA GLY A 99 10.91 -5.47 0.30
C GLY A 99 9.87 -4.72 -0.54
N HIS A 100 8.60 -5.05 -0.39
CA HIS A 100 7.48 -4.32 -0.99
C HIS A 100 6.22 -4.45 -0.13
N PHE A 101 5.29 -3.53 -0.35
CA PHE A 101 3.99 -3.45 0.32
C PHE A 101 2.92 -3.31 -0.77
N VAL A 102 1.94 -4.21 -0.77
CA VAL A 102 0.80 -4.22 -1.69
C VAL A 102 -0.46 -4.02 -0.86
N PRO A 103 -1.02 -2.80 -0.81
CA PRO A 103 -2.34 -2.60 -0.24
C PRO A 103 -3.39 -3.16 -1.20
N THR A 104 -4.33 -3.93 -0.67
CA THR A 104 -5.56 -4.30 -1.38
C THR A 104 -6.77 -3.90 -0.55
N LEU A 105 -7.95 -3.96 -1.15
CA LEU A 105 -9.21 -3.70 -0.45
C LEU A 105 -9.58 -4.79 0.56
N ARG A 106 -8.90 -5.94 0.57
CA ARG A 106 -9.11 -7.01 1.58
C ARG A 106 -7.93 -7.27 2.50
N SER A 107 -6.71 -6.84 2.17
CA SER A 107 -5.50 -7.14 2.97
C SER A 107 -4.32 -6.24 2.59
N ASN A 108 -3.42 -6.00 3.53
CA ASN A 108 -2.07 -5.52 3.22
C ASN A 108 -1.14 -6.73 3.09
N LEU A 109 -0.59 -6.94 1.89
CA LEU A 109 0.42 -7.96 1.62
C LEU A 109 1.79 -7.32 1.65
N MET A 110 2.71 -7.92 2.38
CA MET A 110 4.07 -7.39 2.57
C MET A 110 5.06 -8.52 2.34
N ALA A 111 6.12 -8.28 1.59
CA ALA A 111 7.13 -9.30 1.37
C ALA A 111 8.54 -8.71 1.35
N PHE A 112 9.49 -9.33 2.04
CA PHE A 112 10.86 -8.83 2.10
C PHE A 112 11.87 -9.93 2.45
N ALA A 113 13.14 -9.65 2.20
CA ALA A 113 14.25 -10.51 2.59
C ALA A 113 14.88 -10.06 3.92
N THR A 114 15.03 -10.98 4.87
CA THR A 114 15.53 -10.65 6.22
C THR A 114 17.05 -10.47 6.28
N ASP A 115 17.80 -11.05 5.35
CA ASP A 115 19.26 -10.92 5.26
C ASP A 115 19.74 -9.50 4.88
N LEU A 116 18.82 -8.64 4.42
CA LEU A 116 19.06 -7.21 4.20
C LEU A 116 18.89 -6.37 5.48
N GLY A 117 18.57 -7.02 6.62
CA GLY A 117 18.55 -6.41 7.95
C GLY A 117 17.60 -5.22 8.08
N ILE A 118 18.15 -4.05 8.39
CA ILE A 118 17.37 -2.81 8.56
C ILE A 118 16.76 -2.35 7.22
N GLN A 119 17.43 -2.56 6.09
CA GLN A 119 16.95 -2.06 4.79
C GLN A 119 15.66 -2.74 4.34
N GLY A 120 15.54 -4.06 4.53
CA GLY A 120 14.32 -4.80 4.20
C GLY A 120 13.11 -4.35 5.04
N ARG A 121 13.34 -4.10 6.33
CA ARG A 121 12.31 -3.63 7.27
C ARG A 121 11.97 -2.15 7.13
N ALA A 122 12.92 -1.31 6.71
CA ALA A 122 12.70 0.13 6.56
C ALA A 122 11.59 0.44 5.54
N VAL A 123 11.57 -0.27 4.40
CA VAL A 123 10.50 -0.14 3.40
C VAL A 123 9.15 -0.50 4.02
N LEU A 124 9.09 -1.62 4.76
CA LEU A 124 7.87 -2.06 5.42
C LEU A 124 7.32 -1.03 6.41
N TYR A 125 8.20 -0.44 7.23
CA TYR A 125 7.81 0.58 8.20
C TYR A 125 7.37 1.88 7.54
N HIS A 126 8.06 2.28 6.48
CA HIS A 126 7.73 3.46 5.70
C HIS A 126 6.32 3.34 5.09
N GLU A 127 6.05 2.27 4.34
CA GLU A 127 4.75 2.04 3.70
C GLU A 127 3.62 1.82 4.70
N TYR A 128 3.88 1.09 5.80
CA TYR A 128 2.88 0.92 6.86
C TYR A 128 2.56 2.24 7.59
N THR A 129 3.52 3.17 7.68
CA THR A 129 3.27 4.51 8.22
C THR A 129 2.27 5.26 7.35
N HIS A 130 2.49 5.30 6.03
CA HIS A 130 1.52 5.89 5.09
C HIS A 130 0.16 5.21 5.22
N PHE A 131 0.11 3.88 5.23
CA PHE A 131 -1.14 3.14 5.38
C PHE A 131 -1.90 3.57 6.65
N LEU A 132 -1.24 3.58 7.81
CA LEU A 132 -1.92 3.86 9.06
C LEU A 132 -2.35 5.33 9.18
N VAL A 133 -1.45 6.26 8.86
CA VAL A 133 -1.73 7.71 8.96
C VAL A 133 -2.90 8.08 8.05
N HIS A 134 -2.92 7.57 6.81
CA HIS A 134 -3.95 7.91 5.84
C HIS A 134 -5.28 7.21 6.04
N ASN A 135 -5.32 6.04 6.70
CA ASN A 135 -6.60 5.37 6.96
C ASN A 135 -7.19 5.67 8.34
N GLU A 136 -6.40 6.20 9.28
CA GLU A 136 -6.88 6.57 10.62
C GLU A 136 -7.12 8.07 10.80
N GLY A 137 -6.61 8.93 9.89
CA GLY A 137 -6.76 10.38 9.92
C GLY A 137 -7.42 10.94 8.64
N PRO A 138 -8.25 12.00 8.73
CA PRO A 138 -8.93 12.59 7.56
C PRO A 138 -8.06 13.59 6.78
N VAL A 139 -6.86 13.90 7.28
CA VAL A 139 -6.02 14.99 6.78
C VAL A 139 -5.12 14.48 5.66
N GLN A 140 -5.20 15.12 4.49
CA GLN A 140 -4.20 14.96 3.44
C GLN A 140 -3.02 15.86 3.76
N TYR A 141 -1.84 15.26 3.84
CA TYR A 141 -0.62 15.98 4.17
C TYR A 141 0.13 16.41 2.90
N PRO A 142 0.89 17.52 2.95
CA PRO A 142 1.78 17.91 1.87
C PRO A 142 2.90 16.87 1.71
N LEU A 143 3.35 16.64 0.48
CA LEU A 143 4.26 15.54 0.11
C LEU A 143 5.52 15.49 1.01
N TRP A 144 6.16 16.64 1.26
CA TRP A 144 7.34 16.68 2.12
C TRP A 144 7.08 16.23 3.56
N PHE A 145 5.89 16.50 4.10
CA PHE A 145 5.56 16.09 5.45
C PHE A 145 5.26 14.61 5.49
N ASP A 146 4.42 14.14 4.56
CA ASP A 146 4.03 12.73 4.44
C ASP A 146 5.28 11.83 4.40
N GLU A 147 6.22 12.21 3.55
CA GLU A 147 7.48 11.50 3.36
C GLU A 147 8.47 11.63 4.51
N GLY A 148 8.69 12.86 4.96
CA GLY A 148 9.59 13.10 6.07
C GLY A 148 9.13 12.42 7.35
N PHE A 149 7.82 12.29 7.54
CA PHE A 149 7.22 11.64 8.69
C PHE A 149 7.29 10.11 8.60
N ALA A 150 7.05 9.53 7.42
CA ALA A 150 7.27 8.10 7.17
C ALA A 150 8.74 7.70 7.38
N GLU A 151 9.68 8.53 6.92
CA GLU A 151 11.12 8.34 7.19
C GLU A 151 11.47 8.48 8.68
N LEU A 152 10.84 9.43 9.40
CA LEU A 152 11.09 9.67 10.82
C LEU A 152 10.70 8.45 11.67
N LEU A 153 9.54 7.89 11.38
CA LEU A 153 8.98 6.75 12.11
C LEU A 153 9.53 5.41 11.61
N GLY A 154 9.89 5.32 10.32
CA GLY A 154 10.60 4.18 9.77
C GLY A 154 12.01 3.98 10.32
N SER A 155 12.52 4.96 11.07
CA SER A 155 13.88 4.98 11.61
C SER A 155 13.94 4.81 13.14
N ILE A 156 12.99 4.08 13.72
CA ILE A 156 13.07 3.72 15.14
C ILE A 156 14.21 2.72 15.39
N ASP A 157 14.77 2.77 16.60
CA ASP A 157 15.82 1.86 17.03
C ASP A 157 15.59 1.39 18.47
N VAL A 158 16.02 0.18 18.81
CA VAL A 158 15.83 -0.40 20.13
C VAL A 158 17.16 -0.40 20.89
N LEU A 159 17.26 0.41 21.93
CA LEU A 159 18.43 0.49 22.80
C LEU A 159 18.08 0.02 24.21
N GLY A 160 18.31 -1.27 24.47
CA GLY A 160 18.02 -1.89 25.76
C GLY A 160 16.53 -1.83 26.09
N ALA A 161 16.17 -1.03 27.10
CA ALA A 161 14.80 -0.85 27.58
C ALA A 161 14.03 0.30 26.89
N LEU A 162 14.67 1.02 25.97
CA LEU A 162 14.07 2.17 25.29
C LEU A 162 13.93 1.91 23.79
N VAL A 163 12.81 2.37 23.23
CA VAL A 163 12.66 2.60 21.79
C VAL A 163 13.01 4.05 21.51
N ARG A 164 13.99 4.29 20.64
CA ARG A 164 14.41 5.62 20.24
C ARG A 164 13.67 6.02 18.97
N VAL A 165 13.04 7.19 19.02
CA VAL A 165 12.39 7.85 17.89
C VAL A 165 13.26 9.03 17.45
N GLY A 166 13.35 9.26 16.14
CA GLY A 166 14.14 10.36 15.58
C GLY A 166 15.62 10.05 15.39
N ILE A 167 15.99 8.77 15.26
CA ILE A 167 17.34 8.40 14.85
C ILE A 167 17.52 8.71 13.36
N VAL A 168 18.72 9.13 12.97
CA VAL A 168 19.06 9.37 11.57
C VAL A 168 19.01 8.03 10.82
N PRO A 169 18.16 7.89 9.77
CA PRO A 169 18.16 6.68 8.96
C PRO A 169 19.57 6.42 8.40
N PRO A 170 20.16 5.22 8.59
CA PRO A 170 21.55 4.98 8.18
C PRO A 170 21.81 5.24 6.69
N HIS A 171 20.82 4.97 5.84
CA HIS A 171 20.90 5.19 4.39
C HIS A 171 20.77 6.67 3.99
N ARG A 172 20.29 7.55 4.87
CA ARG A 172 20.19 9.00 4.68
C ARG A 172 21.37 9.78 5.25
N LEU A 173 22.12 9.20 6.20
CA LEU A 173 23.24 9.86 6.86
C LEU A 173 24.27 10.46 5.87
N PRO A 174 24.70 9.79 4.78
CA PRO A 174 25.61 10.39 3.82
C PRO A 174 25.02 11.61 3.08
N TRP A 175 23.70 11.59 2.85
CA TRP A 175 22.99 12.63 2.11
C TRP A 175 22.82 13.93 2.91
N LEU A 176 22.77 13.85 4.25
CA LEU A 176 22.73 15.04 5.11
C LEU A 176 23.91 15.97 4.87
N PHE A 177 25.09 15.40 4.62
CA PHE A 177 26.33 16.15 4.38
C PHE A 177 26.67 16.34 2.90
N TYR A 178 25.82 15.86 2.00
CA TYR A 178 26.04 16.00 0.56
C TYR A 178 25.86 17.46 0.10
N PRO A 179 26.73 18.02 -0.76
CA PRO A 179 26.75 19.44 -1.08
C PRO A 179 25.60 19.90 -1.98
N GLU A 180 25.16 19.07 -2.92
CA GLU A 180 24.03 19.39 -3.80
C GLU A 180 22.71 19.20 -3.04
N LYS A 181 21.94 20.28 -2.85
CA LYS A 181 20.63 20.28 -2.18
C LYS A 181 19.51 20.68 -3.14
N VAL A 182 18.29 20.28 -2.80
CA VAL A 182 17.05 20.88 -3.35
C VAL A 182 16.72 22.11 -2.49
N SER A 183 16.29 23.21 -3.09
CA SER A 183 15.85 24.38 -2.30
C SER A 183 14.63 24.01 -1.45
N TYR A 184 14.54 24.52 -0.21
CA TYR A 184 13.37 24.27 0.64
C TYR A 184 12.08 24.85 0.06
N GLU A 185 12.20 25.89 -0.77
CA GLU A 185 11.12 26.44 -1.58
C GLU A 185 10.51 25.36 -2.51
N ARG A 186 11.35 24.70 -3.31
CA ARG A 186 10.91 23.64 -4.23
C ARG A 186 10.39 22.42 -3.46
N LEU A 187 10.99 22.10 -2.32
CA LEU A 187 10.56 20.98 -1.47
C LEU A 187 9.16 21.23 -0.87
N ILE A 188 8.89 22.44 -0.36
CA ILE A 188 7.62 22.79 0.28
C ILE A 188 6.48 22.89 -0.74
N ARG A 189 6.77 23.35 -1.97
CA ARG A 189 5.79 23.44 -3.07
C ARG A 189 5.54 22.13 -3.83
N ALA A 190 6.31 21.08 -3.56
CA ALA A 190 6.18 19.85 -4.32
C ALA A 190 4.86 19.12 -4.01
N HIS A 191 4.14 18.75 -5.07
CA HIS A 191 2.91 17.94 -4.98
C HIS A 191 3.09 16.54 -5.60
N THR A 192 4.17 16.32 -6.34
CA THR A 192 4.45 15.06 -7.04
C THR A 192 5.94 14.77 -7.10
N TYR A 193 6.31 13.49 -7.18
CA TYR A 193 7.70 13.09 -7.42
C TYR A 193 8.19 13.40 -8.83
N ALA A 194 7.29 13.64 -9.80
CA ALA A 194 7.67 13.98 -11.16
C ALA A 194 8.53 15.25 -11.22
N ASP A 195 8.46 16.08 -10.18
CA ASP A 195 9.27 17.27 -10.03
C ASP A 195 10.74 16.96 -9.71
N PHE A 196 11.13 15.70 -9.41
CA PHE A 196 12.48 15.33 -8.95
C PHE A 196 13.12 14.22 -9.80
N THR A 197 14.41 14.35 -10.09
CA THR A 197 15.17 13.37 -10.87
C THR A 197 16.24 12.66 -10.04
N GLY A 198 16.28 11.32 -10.09
CA GLY A 198 17.39 10.50 -9.59
C GLY A 198 17.93 10.92 -8.20
N ARG A 199 19.07 11.64 -8.18
CA ARG A 199 19.70 12.13 -6.94
C ARG A 199 18.84 13.17 -6.20
N GLU A 200 18.10 14.01 -6.92
CA GLU A 200 17.21 15.00 -6.30
C GLU A 200 16.11 14.32 -5.48
N LEU A 201 15.61 13.18 -5.94
CA LEU A 201 14.61 12.42 -5.20
C LEU A 201 15.18 11.86 -3.88
N ALA A 202 16.40 11.29 -3.92
CA ALA A 202 17.08 10.86 -2.71
C ALA A 202 17.33 12.02 -1.72
N MET A 203 17.64 13.20 -2.25
CA MET A 203 17.81 14.42 -1.48
C MET A 203 16.48 14.96 -0.94
N PHE A 204 15.40 14.90 -1.71
CA PHE A 204 14.04 15.28 -1.31
C PHE A 204 13.60 14.51 -0.07
N TYR A 205 13.71 13.18 -0.07
CA TYR A 205 13.41 12.36 1.12
C TYR A 205 14.28 12.74 2.31
N THR A 206 15.59 12.97 2.07
CA THR A 206 16.54 13.34 3.13
C THR A 206 16.20 14.69 3.77
N GLN A 207 15.90 15.70 2.97
CA GLN A 207 15.55 17.04 3.44
C GLN A 207 14.15 17.08 4.05
N SER A 208 13.22 16.28 3.54
CA SER A 208 11.88 16.08 4.10
C SER A 208 11.96 15.49 5.51
N TRP A 209 12.74 14.41 5.68
CA TRP A 209 13.03 13.85 6.99
C TRP A 209 13.63 14.88 7.93
N LEU A 210 14.64 15.64 7.47
CA LEU A 210 15.33 16.62 8.30
C LEU A 210 14.40 17.77 8.74
N LEU A 211 13.55 18.26 7.83
CA LEU A 211 12.59 19.31 8.11
C LEU A 211 11.52 18.83 9.09
N VAL A 212 10.93 17.66 8.86
CA VAL A 212 9.96 17.06 9.78
C VAL A 212 10.59 16.83 11.14
N HIS A 213 11.80 16.27 11.20
CA HIS A 213 12.54 16.06 12.44
C HIS A 213 12.78 17.37 13.19
N TYR A 214 13.23 18.42 12.51
CA TYR A 214 13.43 19.74 13.11
C TYR A 214 12.14 20.33 13.68
N LEU A 215 11.03 20.25 12.94
CA LEU A 215 9.75 20.82 13.35
C LEU A 215 9.07 20.02 14.47
N THR A 216 9.30 18.71 14.53
CA THR A 216 8.69 17.81 15.52
C THR A 216 9.52 17.66 16.80
N LEU A 217 10.83 17.47 16.65
CA LEU A 217 11.75 17.05 17.72
C LEU A 217 12.82 18.10 18.06
N GLY A 218 12.97 19.16 17.27
CA GLY A 218 13.98 20.20 17.49
C GLY A 218 13.71 21.12 18.69
N ARG A 219 14.63 22.05 18.99
CA ARG A 219 14.54 22.98 20.15
C ARG A 219 13.35 23.96 20.12
N SER A 220 12.63 24.06 19.01
CA SER A 220 11.33 24.74 18.86
C SER A 220 10.11 23.82 19.05
N GLY A 221 10.34 22.51 19.25
CA GLY A 221 9.34 21.45 19.42
C GLY A 221 8.65 21.53 20.78
N GLN A 222 7.74 22.49 20.93
CA GLN A 222 6.61 22.27 21.83
C GLN A 222 5.69 21.27 21.10
N GLY A 223 5.80 19.98 21.41
CA GLY A 223 5.19 18.90 20.62
C GLY A 223 3.69 19.07 20.32
N ASP A 224 2.93 19.71 21.20
CA ASP A 224 1.51 20.02 20.94
C ASP A 224 1.34 21.16 19.91
N ILE A 225 2.26 22.12 19.86
CA ILE A 225 2.28 23.21 18.88
C ILE A 225 2.55 22.69 17.48
N PHE A 226 3.41 21.68 17.29
CA PHE A 226 3.68 21.16 15.95
C PHE A 226 2.40 20.65 15.28
N SER A 227 1.62 19.81 15.98
CA SER A 227 0.36 19.31 15.44
C SER A 227 -0.61 20.45 15.10
N THR A 228 -0.72 21.46 15.96
CA THR A 228 -1.58 22.64 15.72
C THR A 228 -1.09 23.46 14.52
N ASN A 229 0.21 23.67 14.39
CA ASN A 229 0.80 24.42 13.29
C ASN A 229 0.68 23.65 11.97
N LEU A 230 0.88 22.33 11.97
CA LEU A 230 0.66 21.50 10.79
C LEU A 230 -0.80 21.52 10.35
N THR A 231 -1.77 21.41 11.27
CA THR A 231 -3.18 21.58 10.93
C THR A 231 -3.44 22.97 10.33
N ARG A 232 -2.91 24.03 10.94
CA ARG A 232 -3.03 25.39 10.37
C ARG A 232 -2.42 25.47 8.98
N TYR A 233 -1.25 24.88 8.76
CA TYR A 233 -0.59 24.86 7.47
C TYR A 233 -1.45 24.19 6.40
N VAL A 234 -1.98 23.00 6.71
CA VAL A 234 -2.87 22.25 5.82
C VAL A 234 -4.16 23.02 5.52
N ASP A 235 -4.75 23.67 6.53
CA ASP A 235 -5.96 24.48 6.32
C ASP A 235 -5.71 25.67 5.38
N ARG A 236 -4.52 26.29 5.43
CA ARG A 236 -4.16 27.44 4.59
C ARG A 236 -3.88 27.03 3.14
N ILE A 237 -3.18 25.92 2.89
CA ILE A 237 -2.99 25.41 1.53
C ILE A 237 -4.33 24.98 0.91
N GLN A 238 -5.25 24.42 1.70
CA GLN A 238 -6.61 24.09 1.24
C GLN A 238 -7.44 25.35 0.90
N GLN A 239 -7.11 26.50 1.49
CA GLN A 239 -7.67 27.81 1.16
C GLN A 239 -6.96 28.49 -0.03
N HIS A 240 -6.09 27.76 -0.75
CA HIS A 240 -5.30 28.26 -1.88
C HIS A 240 -4.34 29.40 -1.52
N VAL A 241 -3.88 29.44 -0.26
CA VAL A 241 -2.75 30.30 0.13
C VAL A 241 -1.47 29.66 -0.38
N ASP A 242 -0.58 30.47 -0.97
CA ASP A 242 0.76 30.03 -1.41
C ASP A 242 1.48 29.26 -0.28
N GLU A 243 2.15 28.16 -0.62
CA GLU A 243 2.70 27.22 0.34
C GLU A 243 3.78 27.84 1.22
N GLU A 244 4.59 28.76 0.69
CA GLU A 244 5.60 29.46 1.51
C GLU A 244 4.93 30.42 2.49
N GLN A 245 3.94 31.18 2.03
CA GLN A 245 3.18 32.07 2.90
C GLN A 245 2.47 31.27 4.00
N ALA A 246 1.78 30.19 3.63
CA ALA A 246 1.10 29.31 4.56
C ALA A 246 2.10 28.69 5.57
N PHE A 247 3.29 28.28 5.12
CA PHE A 247 4.35 27.75 5.98
C PHE A 247 4.83 28.80 6.98
N ARG A 248 5.08 30.02 6.52
CA ARG A 248 5.49 31.14 7.38
C ARG A 248 4.44 31.47 8.44
N GLU A 249 3.17 31.54 8.06
CA GLU A 249 2.05 31.82 8.98
C GLU A 249 1.83 30.69 10.00
N ALA A 250 2.07 29.44 9.59
CA ALA A 250 1.90 28.28 10.43
C ALA A 250 3.05 28.09 11.42
N PHE A 251 4.30 28.09 10.93
CA PHE A 251 5.48 27.72 11.70
C PHE A 251 6.27 28.91 12.21
N GLY A 252 5.99 30.13 11.74
CA GLY A 252 6.74 31.33 12.14
C GLY A 252 8.19 31.35 11.66
N VAL A 253 8.50 30.57 10.62
CA VAL A 253 9.85 30.44 10.04
C VAL A 253 9.79 30.83 8.57
N ASP A 254 10.72 31.68 8.14
CA ASP A 254 10.90 31.96 6.72
C ASP A 254 11.58 30.78 6.03
N VAL A 255 11.05 30.38 4.87
CA VAL A 255 11.59 29.27 4.07
C VAL A 255 13.04 29.54 3.66
N ASN A 256 13.39 30.81 3.40
CA ASN A 256 14.74 31.20 3.02
C ASN A 256 15.77 31.02 4.14
N ASP A 257 15.33 31.03 5.41
CA ASP A 257 16.22 30.78 6.55
C ASP A 257 16.46 29.28 6.80
N LEU A 258 15.65 28.40 6.21
CA LEU A 258 15.66 26.97 6.56
C LEU A 258 17.01 26.32 6.26
N GLU A 259 17.70 26.72 5.20
CA GLU A 259 18.98 26.13 4.83
C GLU A 259 20.04 26.35 5.91
N GLU A 260 20.22 27.59 6.39
CA GLU A 260 21.17 27.91 7.46
C GLU A 260 20.75 27.24 8.78
N ARG A 261 19.46 27.31 9.13
CA ARG A 261 18.92 26.72 10.37
C ARG A 261 19.16 25.21 10.42
N LEU A 262 18.86 24.52 9.33
CA LEU A 262 18.96 23.06 9.27
C LEU A 262 20.41 22.59 9.12
N ALA A 263 21.28 23.36 8.44
CA ALA A 263 22.72 23.11 8.44
C ALA A 263 23.34 23.20 9.86
N LYS A 264 22.81 24.10 10.71
CA LYS A 264 23.20 24.15 12.12
C LYS A 264 22.59 22.99 12.91
N TYR A 265 21.33 22.65 12.66
CA TYR A 265 20.59 21.59 13.37
C TYR A 265 21.20 20.19 13.17
N VAL A 266 21.64 19.86 11.94
CA VAL A 266 22.24 18.55 11.61
C VAL A 266 23.45 18.20 12.49
N LYS A 267 24.11 19.19 13.09
CA LYS A 267 25.26 18.97 13.98
C LYS A 267 24.87 18.33 15.31
N GLU A 268 23.64 18.54 15.78
CA GLU A 268 23.12 18.03 17.05
C GLU A 268 21.64 17.60 16.90
N ILE A 269 21.42 16.41 16.34
CA ILE A 269 20.08 15.86 16.12
C ILE A 269 19.62 15.11 17.38
N PRO A 270 18.57 15.57 18.08
CA PRO A 270 18.03 14.88 19.25
C PRO A 270 17.29 13.59 18.86
N SER A 271 17.15 12.70 19.83
CA SER A 271 16.25 11.54 19.76
C SER A 271 15.52 11.39 21.09
N TYR A 272 14.35 10.78 21.06
CA TYR A 272 13.49 10.62 22.24
C TYR A 272 13.30 9.13 22.53
N GLY A 273 13.39 8.76 23.80
CA GLY A 273 13.22 7.38 24.26
C GLY A 273 11.81 7.12 24.80
N LEU A 274 11.16 6.08 24.32
CA LEU A 274 9.92 5.54 24.88
C LEU A 274 10.20 4.22 25.63
N PRO A 275 9.58 3.97 26.79
CA PRO A 275 9.76 2.70 27.51
C PRO A 275 9.24 1.50 26.71
N ARG A 276 10.13 0.59 26.30
CA ARG A 276 9.77 -0.61 25.51
C ARG A 276 8.72 -1.48 26.19
N ARG A 277 8.83 -1.65 27.51
CA ARG A 277 7.92 -2.51 28.29
C ARG A 277 6.46 -2.06 28.17
N ASP A 278 6.22 -0.77 28.13
CA ASP A 278 4.87 -0.23 28.13
C ASP A 278 4.21 -0.39 26.74
N LEU A 279 5.03 -0.40 25.67
CA LEU A 279 4.59 -0.58 24.29
C LEU A 279 4.18 -2.04 23.96
N LEU A 280 4.84 -3.03 24.56
CA LEU A 280 4.57 -4.46 24.33
C LEU A 280 3.64 -5.09 25.37
N LYS A 281 3.04 -4.27 26.24
CA LYS A 281 2.17 -4.75 27.31
C LYS A 281 0.95 -5.46 26.72
N GLY A 282 0.76 -6.73 27.08
CA GLY A 282 -0.38 -7.54 26.61
C GLY A 282 -0.21 -8.09 25.20
N LEU A 283 1.01 -8.09 24.65
CA LEU A 283 1.31 -8.77 23.39
C LEU A 283 1.17 -10.29 23.58
N GLU A 284 0.30 -10.89 22.77
CA GLU A 284 0.14 -12.33 22.66
C GLU A 284 0.69 -12.79 21.30
N ILE A 285 1.51 -13.85 21.32
CA ILE A 285 2.11 -14.43 20.11
C ILE A 285 1.80 -15.93 20.05
N SER A 286 1.12 -16.32 18.98
CA SER A 286 0.93 -17.73 18.61
C SER A 286 1.86 -18.12 17.48
N VAL A 287 2.36 -19.37 17.51
CA VAL A 287 3.17 -19.95 16.44
C VAL A 287 2.58 -21.29 16.04
N ARG A 288 2.53 -21.57 14.74
CA ARG A 288 2.16 -22.89 14.22
C ARG A 288 2.94 -23.23 12.94
N PRO A 289 3.16 -24.52 12.64
CA PRO A 289 3.61 -24.92 11.32
C PRO A 289 2.55 -24.58 10.26
N VAL A 290 3.00 -24.28 9.05
CA VAL A 290 2.14 -24.01 7.88
C VAL A 290 2.32 -25.16 6.89
N PRO A 291 1.25 -25.94 6.63
CA PRO A 291 1.28 -27.01 5.64
C PRO A 291 1.62 -26.52 4.23
N LEU A 292 2.21 -27.41 3.43
CA LEU A 292 2.66 -27.13 2.07
C LEU A 292 1.56 -26.55 1.17
N ASP A 293 0.35 -27.11 1.27
CA ASP A 293 -0.81 -26.64 0.52
C ASP A 293 -1.27 -25.24 0.93
N GLU A 294 -1.26 -24.94 2.24
CA GLU A 294 -1.59 -23.61 2.72
C GLU A 294 -0.56 -22.57 2.27
N ILE A 295 0.73 -22.82 2.46
CA ILE A 295 1.76 -21.84 2.06
C ILE A 295 1.85 -21.71 0.54
N GLY A 296 1.65 -22.80 -0.21
CA GLY A 296 1.61 -22.76 -1.67
C GLY A 296 0.46 -21.89 -2.18
N ALA A 297 -0.73 -22.02 -1.60
CA ALA A 297 -1.86 -21.14 -1.92
C ALA A 297 -1.55 -19.68 -1.59
N ARG A 298 -1.04 -19.40 -0.38
CA ARG A 298 -0.71 -18.03 0.07
C ARG A 298 0.33 -17.34 -0.83
N LEU A 299 1.43 -18.03 -1.13
CA LEU A 299 2.45 -17.50 -2.03
C LEU A 299 1.92 -17.36 -3.47
N GLY A 300 0.99 -18.21 -3.89
CA GLY A 300 0.29 -18.09 -5.16
C GLY A 300 -0.51 -16.79 -5.25
N TRP A 301 -1.30 -16.48 -4.22
CA TRP A 301 -2.04 -15.22 -4.14
C TRP A 301 -1.14 -13.98 -4.06
N LEU A 302 -0.01 -14.06 -3.34
CA LEU A 302 1.03 -13.02 -3.39
C LEU A 302 1.57 -12.82 -4.82
N ALA A 303 1.81 -13.92 -5.56
CA ALA A 303 2.25 -13.85 -6.94
C ALA A 303 1.17 -13.26 -7.88
N ILE A 304 -0.12 -13.50 -7.66
CA ILE A 304 -1.22 -12.83 -8.38
C ILE A 304 -1.19 -11.32 -8.13
N ALA A 305 -1.08 -10.89 -6.86
CA ALA A 305 -1.01 -9.48 -6.50
C ALA A 305 0.17 -8.75 -7.18
N GLU A 306 1.28 -9.46 -7.35
CA GLU A 306 2.50 -9.00 -8.05
C GLU A 306 2.46 -9.20 -9.58
N ARG A 307 1.31 -9.62 -10.15
CA ARG A 307 1.11 -9.89 -11.59
C ARG A 307 2.06 -10.94 -12.17
N LYS A 308 2.44 -11.93 -11.37
CA LYS A 308 3.34 -13.05 -11.74
C LYS A 308 2.55 -14.34 -11.97
N THR A 309 1.64 -14.30 -12.94
CA THR A 309 0.68 -15.38 -13.20
C THR A 309 1.33 -16.75 -13.37
N SER A 310 2.43 -16.87 -14.12
CA SER A 310 3.13 -18.17 -14.30
C SER A 310 3.77 -18.69 -13.01
N LEU A 311 4.17 -17.81 -12.08
CA LEU A 311 4.65 -18.24 -10.77
C LEU A 311 3.46 -18.68 -9.90
N ALA A 312 2.37 -17.91 -9.91
CA ALA A 312 1.15 -18.22 -9.18
C ALA A 312 0.60 -19.60 -9.57
N GLU A 313 0.48 -19.88 -10.87
CA GLU A 313 0.06 -21.18 -11.40
C GLU A 313 0.86 -22.33 -10.81
N ARG A 314 2.21 -22.26 -10.86
CA ARG A 314 3.07 -23.31 -10.29
C ARG A 314 2.88 -23.48 -8.78
N LEU A 315 2.65 -22.40 -8.04
CA LEU A 315 2.45 -22.43 -6.59
C LEU A 315 1.10 -23.03 -6.22
N PHE A 316 0.04 -22.67 -6.93
CA PHE A 316 -1.30 -23.24 -6.73
C PHE A 316 -1.35 -24.71 -7.14
N GLU A 317 -0.66 -25.10 -8.22
CA GLU A 317 -0.56 -26.50 -8.64
C GLU A 317 0.15 -27.35 -7.59
N ARG A 318 1.29 -26.88 -7.06
CA ARG A 318 1.98 -27.54 -5.95
C ARG A 318 1.09 -27.66 -4.72
N ALA A 319 0.31 -26.62 -4.41
CA ALA A 319 -0.63 -26.65 -3.28
C ALA A 319 -1.75 -27.68 -3.49
N ARG A 320 -2.31 -27.75 -4.70
CA ARG A 320 -3.34 -28.72 -5.08
C ARG A 320 -2.81 -30.15 -5.09
N GLU A 321 -1.58 -30.37 -5.56
CA GLU A 321 -0.91 -31.68 -5.50
C GLU A 321 -0.73 -32.16 -4.05
N ALA A 322 -0.36 -31.24 -3.15
CA ALA A 322 -0.22 -31.54 -1.73
C ALA A 322 -1.57 -31.81 -1.04
N ASN A 323 -2.61 -31.07 -1.42
CA ASN A 323 -3.97 -31.25 -0.92
C ASN A 323 -5.02 -30.85 -1.97
N PRO A 324 -5.64 -31.81 -2.67
CA PRO A 324 -6.69 -31.52 -3.66
C PRO A 324 -7.96 -30.87 -3.07
N GLY A 325 -8.11 -30.91 -1.74
CA GLY A 325 -9.21 -30.27 -1.00
C GLY A 325 -8.93 -28.83 -0.58
N ASN A 326 -7.76 -28.27 -0.91
CA ASN A 326 -7.44 -26.88 -0.56
C ASN A 326 -8.22 -25.91 -1.47
N ALA A 327 -9.37 -25.43 -0.98
CA ALA A 327 -10.27 -24.56 -1.72
C ALA A 327 -9.61 -23.24 -2.18
N ARG A 328 -8.76 -22.62 -1.35
CA ARG A 328 -8.03 -21.40 -1.70
C ARG A 328 -7.03 -21.62 -2.85
N ALA A 329 -6.40 -22.80 -2.93
CA ALA A 329 -5.54 -23.15 -4.05
C ALA A 329 -6.35 -23.34 -5.34
N VAL A 330 -7.50 -24.03 -5.26
CA VAL A 330 -8.40 -24.23 -6.41
C VAL A 330 -8.94 -22.89 -6.93
N ALA A 331 -9.38 -21.99 -6.04
CA ALA A 331 -9.76 -20.63 -6.42
C ALA A 331 -8.60 -19.84 -7.04
N GLY A 332 -7.37 -20.07 -6.59
CA GLY A 332 -6.18 -19.49 -7.18
C GLY A 332 -5.89 -19.97 -8.61
N ILE A 333 -6.16 -21.25 -8.91
CA ILE A 333 -6.09 -21.77 -10.29
C ILE A 333 -7.19 -21.14 -11.15
N ALA A 334 -8.40 -21.01 -10.60
CA ALA A 334 -9.49 -20.29 -11.27
C ALA A 334 -9.09 -18.83 -11.61
N GLU A 335 -8.39 -18.14 -10.71
CA GLU A 335 -7.86 -16.79 -10.93
C GLU A 335 -6.82 -16.77 -12.06
N VAL A 336 -5.96 -17.79 -12.16
CA VAL A 336 -5.01 -17.92 -13.28
C VAL A 336 -5.75 -18.06 -14.61
N HIS A 337 -6.75 -18.94 -14.69
CA HIS A 337 -7.61 -19.09 -15.87
C HIS A 337 -8.37 -17.78 -16.19
N LYS A 338 -8.89 -17.09 -15.17
CA LYS A 338 -9.58 -15.79 -15.31
C LYS A 338 -8.66 -14.73 -15.91
N VAL A 339 -7.42 -14.62 -15.44
CA VAL A 339 -6.40 -13.71 -15.99
C VAL A 339 -6.05 -14.09 -17.44
N GLY A 340 -6.05 -15.39 -17.76
CA GLY A 340 -5.90 -15.92 -19.12
C GLY A 340 -7.13 -15.69 -20.03
N ARG A 341 -8.28 -15.34 -19.45
CA ARG A 341 -9.61 -15.30 -20.08
C ARG A 341 -10.13 -16.66 -20.54
N ASP A 342 -9.67 -17.72 -19.90
CA ASP A 342 -10.20 -19.07 -20.03
C ASP A 342 -11.45 -19.17 -19.13
N TRP A 343 -12.54 -18.52 -19.55
CA TRP A 343 -13.67 -18.21 -18.69
C TRP A 343 -14.44 -19.45 -18.21
N GLU A 344 -14.57 -20.45 -19.06
CA GLU A 344 -15.26 -21.70 -18.76
C GLU A 344 -14.47 -22.53 -17.74
N GLU A 345 -13.15 -22.65 -17.91
CA GLU A 345 -12.24 -23.31 -16.98
C GLU A 345 -12.21 -22.58 -15.64
N ALA A 346 -12.10 -21.25 -15.66
CA ALA A 346 -12.15 -20.42 -14.46
C ALA A 346 -13.45 -20.64 -13.67
N GLU A 347 -14.61 -20.60 -14.33
CA GLU A 347 -15.89 -20.83 -13.66
C GLU A 347 -15.99 -22.23 -13.05
N ALA A 348 -15.52 -23.27 -13.76
CA ALA A 348 -15.51 -24.63 -13.25
C ALA A 348 -14.68 -24.74 -11.95
N ASP A 349 -13.49 -24.13 -11.93
CA ASP A 349 -12.62 -24.15 -10.77
C ASP A 349 -13.18 -23.30 -9.60
N TYR A 350 -13.77 -22.12 -9.86
CA TYR A 350 -14.42 -21.34 -8.79
C TYR A 350 -15.59 -22.10 -8.15
N ARG A 351 -16.44 -22.76 -8.96
CA ARG A 351 -17.51 -23.61 -8.44
C ARG A 351 -16.94 -24.72 -7.58
N ARG A 352 -15.85 -25.35 -8.03
CA ARG A 352 -15.18 -26.39 -7.25
C ARG A 352 -14.62 -25.88 -5.93
N ALA A 353 -14.02 -24.70 -5.91
CA ALA A 353 -13.51 -24.07 -4.68
C ALA A 353 -14.64 -23.82 -3.67
N ILE A 354 -15.80 -23.36 -4.14
CA ILE A 354 -16.99 -23.15 -3.30
C ILE A 354 -17.59 -24.46 -2.79
N GLU A 355 -17.60 -25.53 -3.60
CA GLU A 355 -18.01 -26.85 -3.11
C GLU A 355 -17.11 -27.38 -1.99
N LEU A 356 -15.80 -27.13 -2.09
CA LEU A 356 -14.82 -27.54 -1.10
C LEU A 356 -14.92 -26.73 0.21
N ALA A 357 -15.23 -25.44 0.11
CA ALA A 357 -15.36 -24.54 1.26
C ALA A 357 -16.50 -23.52 1.05
N PRO A 358 -17.78 -23.92 1.25
CA PRO A 358 -18.93 -23.07 0.95
C PRO A 358 -19.03 -21.82 1.82
N ASP A 359 -18.50 -21.89 3.05
CA ASP A 359 -18.53 -20.80 4.03
C ASP A 359 -17.28 -19.91 3.98
N ASP A 360 -16.37 -20.12 3.03
CA ASP A 360 -15.18 -19.28 2.84
C ASP A 360 -15.54 -18.04 2.00
N TRP A 361 -15.69 -16.90 2.67
CA TRP A 361 -16.02 -15.64 2.02
C TRP A 361 -15.00 -15.22 0.95
N GLN A 362 -13.73 -15.64 1.05
CA GLN A 362 -12.71 -15.28 0.07
C GLN A 362 -12.98 -15.98 -1.27
N ASN A 363 -13.28 -17.27 -1.26
CA ASN A 363 -13.62 -18.01 -2.48
C ASN A 363 -14.94 -17.52 -3.10
N GLN A 364 -15.90 -17.14 -2.25
CA GLN A 364 -17.16 -16.53 -2.72
C GLN A 364 -16.92 -15.15 -3.36
N LEU A 365 -16.01 -14.35 -2.80
CA LEU A 365 -15.61 -13.06 -3.34
C LEU A 365 -14.89 -13.20 -4.68
N ASP A 366 -13.88 -14.08 -4.77
CA ASP A 366 -13.12 -14.31 -6.00
C ASP A 366 -14.03 -14.75 -7.15
N TYR A 367 -15.05 -15.58 -6.87
CA TYR A 367 -16.04 -15.97 -7.88
C TYR A 367 -17.04 -14.84 -8.22
N ALA A 368 -17.34 -13.95 -7.28
CA ALA A 368 -18.15 -12.78 -7.58
C ALA A 368 -17.39 -11.80 -8.50
N GLU A 369 -16.09 -11.64 -8.25
CA GLU A 369 -15.15 -10.88 -9.08
C GLU A 369 -15.04 -11.43 -10.49
N TYR A 370 -15.02 -12.75 -10.67
CA TYR A 370 -15.09 -13.36 -12.00
C TYR A 370 -16.23 -12.79 -12.86
N PHE A 371 -17.45 -12.70 -12.31
CA PHE A 371 -18.58 -12.14 -13.04
C PHE A 371 -18.46 -10.63 -13.23
N ALA A 372 -17.91 -9.91 -12.24
CA ALA A 372 -17.66 -8.48 -12.38
C ALA A 372 -16.67 -8.21 -13.53
N ASP A 373 -15.54 -8.91 -13.56
CA ASP A 373 -14.51 -8.78 -14.58
C ASP A 373 -15.05 -9.09 -15.98
N ARG A 374 -15.85 -10.15 -16.12
CA ARG A 374 -16.55 -10.44 -17.39
C ARG A 374 -17.48 -9.29 -17.78
N ALA A 375 -18.27 -8.74 -16.87
CA ALA A 375 -19.11 -7.58 -17.16
C ALA A 375 -18.31 -6.33 -17.59
N PHE A 376 -17.12 -6.12 -17.03
CA PHE A 376 -16.23 -5.02 -17.42
C PHE A 376 -15.59 -5.22 -18.79
N LEU A 377 -15.25 -6.45 -19.15
CA LEU A 377 -14.50 -6.78 -20.36
C LEU A 377 -15.37 -7.13 -21.56
N GLU A 378 -16.57 -7.67 -21.33
CA GLU A 378 -17.48 -8.19 -22.35
C GLU A 378 -18.71 -7.28 -22.45
N GLU A 379 -19.12 -6.95 -23.68
CA GLU A 379 -20.39 -6.25 -23.93
C GLU A 379 -21.55 -7.23 -24.02
N ASP A 380 -21.32 -8.35 -24.71
CA ASP A 380 -22.26 -9.46 -24.80
C ASP A 380 -22.45 -10.10 -23.43
N GLY A 381 -23.69 -10.33 -23.02
CA GLY A 381 -23.99 -10.94 -21.71
C GLY A 381 -23.71 -10.04 -20.49
N ARG A 382 -23.25 -8.79 -20.68
CA ARG A 382 -22.89 -7.87 -19.58
C ARG A 382 -23.95 -7.78 -18.49
N ASP A 383 -25.22 -7.61 -18.85
CA ASP A 383 -26.29 -7.45 -17.86
C ASP A 383 -26.52 -8.71 -17.02
N GLU A 384 -26.32 -9.90 -17.61
CA GLU A 384 -26.37 -11.17 -16.89
C GLU A 384 -25.20 -11.30 -15.93
N HIS A 385 -23.98 -11.00 -16.39
CA HIS A 385 -22.79 -10.99 -15.55
C HIS A 385 -22.89 -9.98 -14.40
N LEU A 386 -23.44 -8.78 -14.66
CA LEU A 386 -23.73 -7.80 -13.61
C LEU A 386 -24.73 -8.33 -12.58
N ALA A 387 -25.79 -9.00 -13.02
CA ALA A 387 -26.77 -9.59 -12.10
C ALA A 387 -26.12 -10.67 -11.21
N GLN A 388 -25.32 -11.57 -11.81
CA GLN A 388 -24.59 -12.63 -11.09
C GLN A 388 -23.56 -12.06 -10.12
N ALA A 389 -22.78 -11.05 -10.54
CA ALA A 389 -21.81 -10.37 -9.68
C ALA A 389 -22.50 -9.74 -8.47
N ARG A 390 -23.55 -8.94 -8.68
CA ARG A 390 -24.28 -8.22 -7.61
C ARG A 390 -24.93 -9.17 -6.62
N GLU A 391 -25.54 -10.26 -7.08
CA GLU A 391 -26.13 -11.27 -6.21
C GLU A 391 -25.05 -11.89 -5.30
N ARG A 392 -23.93 -12.31 -5.88
CA ARG A 392 -22.83 -12.94 -5.14
C ARG A 392 -22.16 -11.97 -4.18
N LEU A 393 -21.85 -10.75 -4.62
CA LEU A 393 -21.29 -9.70 -3.77
C LEU A 393 -22.19 -9.40 -2.57
N THR A 394 -23.51 -9.37 -2.77
CA THR A 394 -24.48 -9.18 -1.66
C THR A 394 -24.37 -10.30 -0.63
N ARG A 395 -24.18 -11.56 -1.05
CA ARG A 395 -23.96 -12.69 -0.14
C ARG A 395 -22.62 -12.57 0.60
N VAL A 396 -21.55 -12.19 -0.10
CA VAL A 396 -20.22 -11.97 0.51
C VAL A 396 -20.28 -10.86 1.56
N ILE A 397 -20.98 -9.75 1.28
CA ILE A 397 -21.18 -8.65 2.24
C ILE A 397 -21.91 -9.14 3.49
N ALA A 398 -22.86 -10.06 3.35
CA ALA A 398 -23.55 -10.65 4.51
C ALA A 398 -22.63 -11.55 5.35
N MET A 399 -21.63 -12.18 4.73
CA MET A 399 -20.64 -13.04 5.41
C MET A 399 -19.52 -12.24 6.08
N ALA A 400 -19.03 -11.19 5.42
CA ALA A 400 -17.86 -10.41 5.82
C ALA A 400 -18.10 -8.89 5.62
N PRO A 401 -19.05 -8.28 6.37
CA PRO A 401 -19.49 -6.89 6.17
C PRO A 401 -18.41 -5.83 6.41
N GLU A 402 -17.34 -6.20 7.12
CA GLU A 402 -16.20 -5.34 7.44
C GLU A 402 -15.12 -5.30 6.36
N ILE A 403 -15.17 -6.17 5.35
CA ILE A 403 -14.18 -6.20 4.27
C ILE A 403 -14.56 -5.14 3.22
N PRO A 404 -13.69 -4.16 2.92
CA PRO A 404 -13.99 -3.08 1.95
C PRO A 404 -14.29 -3.56 0.53
N GLU A 405 -13.57 -4.57 0.06
CA GLU A 405 -13.56 -5.04 -1.34
C GLU A 405 -14.92 -5.40 -1.93
N PRO A 406 -15.76 -6.26 -1.32
CA PRO A 406 -17.04 -6.61 -1.90
C PRO A 406 -17.99 -5.40 -2.02
N HIS A 407 -17.90 -4.42 -1.11
CA HIS A 407 -18.68 -3.17 -1.20
C HIS A 407 -18.19 -2.30 -2.36
N ALA A 408 -16.86 -2.17 -2.52
CA ALA A 408 -16.27 -1.39 -3.60
C ALA A 408 -16.67 -1.96 -4.96
N ILE A 409 -16.50 -3.27 -5.16
CA ILE A 409 -16.80 -3.95 -6.42
C ILE A 409 -18.30 -3.87 -6.71
N LEU A 410 -19.16 -4.04 -5.69
CA LEU A 410 -20.61 -3.89 -5.86
C LEU A 410 -20.96 -2.51 -6.41
N GLY A 411 -20.38 -1.45 -5.86
CA GLY A 411 -20.60 -0.09 -6.37
C GLY A 411 -19.98 0.13 -7.75
N MET A 412 -18.79 -0.42 -8.02
CA MET A 412 -18.14 -0.35 -9.32
C MET A 412 -18.99 -0.98 -10.43
N THR A 413 -19.79 -2.02 -10.15
CA THR A 413 -20.69 -2.63 -11.14
C THR A 413 -21.73 -1.65 -11.72
N TYR A 414 -21.96 -0.50 -11.07
CA TYR A 414 -22.86 0.56 -11.57
C TYR A 414 -22.13 1.63 -12.40
N THR A 415 -20.80 1.56 -12.53
CA THR A 415 -19.99 2.55 -13.26
C THR A 415 -19.88 2.28 -14.77
N ILE A 416 -20.38 1.13 -15.22
CA ILE A 416 -20.31 0.65 -16.60
C ILE A 416 -21.69 0.39 -17.20
N GLY A 417 -21.75 0.33 -18.52
CA GLY A 417 -22.99 0.21 -19.26
C GLY A 417 -23.95 1.38 -18.98
N ASN A 418 -25.24 1.16 -19.24
CA ASN A 418 -26.29 2.15 -19.00
C ASN A 418 -26.95 1.96 -17.61
N GLN A 419 -26.17 1.54 -16.61
CA GLN A 419 -26.67 1.22 -15.27
C GLN A 419 -27.01 2.51 -14.49
N PRO A 420 -28.08 2.56 -13.70
CA PRO A 420 -28.38 3.73 -12.87
C PRO A 420 -27.25 3.97 -11.85
N PRO A 421 -26.78 5.21 -11.65
CA PRO A 421 -25.63 5.47 -10.79
C PRO A 421 -25.95 5.37 -9.29
N GLU A 422 -27.19 5.64 -8.88
CA GLU A 422 -27.57 5.80 -7.47
C GLU A 422 -27.32 4.54 -6.61
N PRO A 423 -27.67 3.30 -7.06
CA PRO A 423 -27.47 2.12 -6.22
C PRO A 423 -26.00 1.78 -5.96
N GLY A 424 -25.07 2.28 -6.79
CA GLY A 424 -23.63 2.04 -6.60
C GLY A 424 -22.94 2.99 -5.63
N ILE A 425 -23.57 4.11 -5.28
CA ILE A 425 -22.96 5.14 -4.41
C ILE A 425 -22.78 4.60 -2.98
N ALA A 426 -23.85 4.09 -2.36
CA ALA A 426 -23.80 3.66 -0.96
C ALA A 426 -22.78 2.51 -0.69
N PRO A 427 -22.65 1.47 -1.55
CA PRO A 427 -21.57 0.49 -1.41
C PRO A 427 -20.16 1.12 -1.50
N LEU A 428 -19.93 2.04 -2.44
CA LEU A 428 -18.62 2.70 -2.56
C LEU A 428 -18.32 3.64 -1.39
N GLU A 429 -19.33 4.36 -0.88
CA GLU A 429 -19.21 5.13 0.37
C GLU A 429 -18.84 4.21 1.52
N ARG A 430 -19.50 3.05 1.63
CA ARG A 430 -19.17 2.07 2.67
C ARG A 430 -17.75 1.53 2.56
N ALA A 431 -17.28 1.23 1.35
CA ALA A 431 -15.89 0.83 1.13
C ALA A 431 -14.90 1.94 1.54
N ALA A 432 -15.19 3.20 1.20
CA ALA A 432 -14.39 4.35 1.59
C ALA A 432 -14.45 4.62 3.11
N GLU A 433 -15.52 4.29 3.82
CA GLU A 433 -15.54 4.36 5.29
C GLU A 433 -14.63 3.30 5.92
N LEU A 434 -14.65 2.09 5.35
CA LEU A 434 -13.87 0.95 5.83
C LEU A 434 -12.37 1.15 5.53
N LEU A 435 -12.02 1.73 4.38
CA LEU A 435 -10.65 2.01 3.95
C LEU A 435 -10.51 3.38 3.23
N PRO A 436 -10.47 4.50 3.98
CA PRO A 436 -10.61 5.87 3.44
C PRO A 436 -9.59 6.34 2.41
N SER A 437 -8.41 5.74 2.39
CA SER A 437 -7.31 6.19 1.54
C SER A 437 -6.96 5.20 0.42
N HIS A 438 -7.79 4.19 0.19
CA HIS A 438 -7.59 3.30 -0.95
C HIS A 438 -7.90 4.02 -2.28
N PRO A 439 -7.00 3.98 -3.29
CA PRO A 439 -7.25 4.64 -4.58
C PRO A 439 -8.48 4.10 -5.31
N ASP A 440 -8.74 2.79 -5.17
CA ASP A 440 -9.79 2.11 -5.93
C ASP A 440 -11.22 2.52 -5.52
N THR A 441 -11.43 3.21 -4.40
CA THR A 441 -12.78 3.66 -4.01
C THR A 441 -13.12 5.05 -4.51
N ASP A 442 -12.16 5.98 -4.49
CA ASP A 442 -12.43 7.40 -4.71
C ASP A 442 -12.88 7.69 -6.16
N PHE A 443 -12.22 7.09 -7.17
CA PHE A 443 -12.52 7.40 -8.58
C PHE A 443 -13.88 6.83 -9.04
N PRO A 444 -14.22 5.55 -8.79
CA PRO A 444 -15.56 5.03 -9.06
C PRO A 444 -16.66 5.84 -8.37
N LEU A 445 -16.45 6.23 -7.10
CA LEU A 445 -17.43 7.02 -6.36
C LEU A 445 -17.63 8.40 -6.98
N ALA A 446 -16.55 9.08 -7.37
CA ALA A 446 -16.62 10.35 -8.09
C ALA A 446 -17.39 10.23 -9.42
N LYS A 447 -17.15 9.16 -10.19
CA LYS A 447 -17.83 8.89 -11.46
C LYS A 447 -19.34 8.68 -11.26
N LEU A 448 -19.75 7.97 -10.22
CA LEU A 448 -21.18 7.80 -9.90
C LEU A 448 -21.83 9.10 -9.44
N HIS A 449 -21.18 9.88 -8.57
CA HIS A 449 -21.70 11.19 -8.17
C HIS A 449 -21.84 12.15 -9.36
N ALA A 450 -20.88 12.15 -10.29
CA ALA A 450 -20.95 12.96 -11.50
C ALA A 450 -22.19 12.59 -12.34
N ARG A 451 -22.42 11.28 -12.56
CA ARG A 451 -23.58 10.77 -13.32
C ARG A 451 -24.92 11.00 -12.62
N ALA A 452 -24.94 10.99 -11.29
CA ALA A 452 -26.11 11.29 -10.47
C ALA A 452 -26.37 12.81 -10.33
N GLY A 453 -25.56 13.68 -10.95
CA GLY A 453 -25.70 15.13 -10.84
C GLY A 453 -25.21 15.72 -9.51
N HIS A 454 -24.59 14.92 -8.64
CA HIS A 454 -23.97 15.33 -7.37
C HIS A 454 -22.62 16.01 -7.60
N ARG A 455 -22.63 17.06 -8.42
CA ARG A 455 -21.43 17.70 -8.98
C ARG A 455 -20.42 18.19 -7.96
N LYS A 456 -20.86 18.87 -6.89
CA LYS A 456 -19.96 19.36 -5.84
C LYS A 456 -19.16 18.22 -5.21
N ARG A 457 -19.85 17.13 -4.89
CA ARG A 457 -19.24 15.93 -4.30
C ARG A 457 -18.26 15.25 -5.26
N ALA A 458 -18.61 15.16 -6.53
CA ALA A 458 -17.71 14.61 -7.55
C ALA A 458 -16.42 15.43 -7.67
N ILE A 459 -16.49 16.77 -7.70
CA ILE A 459 -15.32 17.65 -7.75
C ILE A 459 -14.44 17.47 -6.50
N GLU A 460 -15.04 17.42 -5.31
CA GLU A 460 -14.30 17.18 -4.06
C GLU A 460 -13.50 15.87 -4.10
N LEU A 461 -14.13 14.78 -4.54
CA LEU A 461 -13.47 13.47 -4.65
C LEU A 461 -12.38 13.46 -5.72
N LEU A 462 -12.62 14.09 -6.89
CA LEU A 462 -11.63 14.16 -7.96
C LEU A 462 -10.40 14.97 -7.56
N ARG A 463 -10.57 16.07 -6.82
CA ARG A 463 -9.44 16.83 -6.28
C ARG A 463 -8.60 15.99 -5.32
N ARG A 464 -9.22 15.17 -4.46
CA ARG A 464 -8.49 14.23 -3.57
C ARG A 464 -7.64 13.22 -4.33
N ILE A 465 -8.05 12.83 -5.54
CA ILE A 465 -7.31 11.90 -6.41
C ILE A 465 -6.18 12.63 -7.14
N VAL A 466 -6.49 13.76 -7.79
CA VAL A 466 -5.54 14.50 -8.63
C VAL A 466 -4.38 15.08 -7.82
N TYR A 467 -4.63 15.51 -6.59
CA TYR A 467 -3.63 16.09 -5.71
C TYR A 467 -3.07 15.08 -4.69
N ARG A 468 -3.22 13.78 -4.94
CA ARG A 468 -2.68 12.73 -4.05
C ARG A 468 -1.15 12.64 -4.19
N PRO A 469 -0.37 12.74 -3.09
CA PRO A 469 1.10 12.74 -3.15
C PRO A 469 1.72 11.44 -3.71
N HIS A 470 1.06 10.29 -3.50
CA HIS A 470 1.58 8.94 -3.78
C HIS A 470 0.93 8.22 -4.97
N GLY A 471 0.40 8.94 -5.97
CA GLY A 471 -0.27 8.32 -7.11
C GLY A 471 0.29 8.79 -8.46
N GLU A 472 0.29 7.89 -9.46
CA GLU A 472 0.33 8.36 -10.84
C GLU A 472 -0.93 9.19 -11.12
N PRO A 473 -0.84 10.31 -11.84
CA PRO A 473 -2.01 11.11 -12.19
C PRO A 473 -3.03 10.24 -12.92
N ASN A 474 -4.20 10.02 -12.31
CA ASN A 474 -5.30 9.35 -12.99
C ASN A 474 -5.82 10.29 -14.08
N SER A 475 -5.39 10.04 -15.32
CA SER A 475 -5.70 10.92 -16.46
C SER A 475 -7.21 11.05 -16.73
N GLU A 476 -8.00 10.04 -16.39
CA GLU A 476 -9.47 10.11 -16.48
C GLU A 476 -10.05 10.99 -15.39
N ALA A 477 -9.54 10.90 -14.16
CA ALA A 477 -9.93 11.76 -13.06
C ALA A 477 -9.62 13.24 -13.35
N VAL A 478 -8.44 13.53 -13.91
CA VAL A 478 -8.07 14.89 -14.34
C VAL A 478 -9.05 15.43 -15.39
N LYS A 479 -9.30 14.66 -16.45
CA LYS A 479 -10.23 15.07 -17.52
C LYS A 479 -11.65 15.31 -16.99
N LEU A 480 -12.14 14.43 -16.12
CA LEU A 480 -13.47 14.58 -15.53
C LEU A 480 -13.53 15.79 -14.61
N LEU A 481 -12.48 16.07 -13.84
CA LEU A 481 -12.40 17.26 -12.99
C LEU A 481 -12.47 18.53 -13.83
N GLU A 482 -11.63 18.65 -14.87
CA GLU A 482 -11.62 19.82 -15.76
C GLU A 482 -12.99 20.05 -16.41
N GLN A 483 -13.65 18.98 -16.87
CA GLN A 483 -15.01 19.06 -17.40
C GLN A 483 -16.00 19.59 -16.36
N LEU A 484 -15.99 19.01 -15.16
CA LEU A 484 -16.85 19.40 -14.03
C LEU A 484 -16.45 20.73 -13.38
N GLU A 485 -15.35 21.37 -13.76
CA GLU A 485 -15.05 22.73 -13.35
C GLU A 485 -15.49 23.73 -14.42
N ARG A 486 -15.27 23.43 -15.71
CA ARG A 486 -15.71 24.26 -16.84
C ARG A 486 -17.20 24.50 -16.85
N GLU A 487 -18.02 23.45 -16.84
CA GLU A 487 -19.49 23.61 -16.90
C GLU A 487 -20.04 24.37 -15.64
N ALA A 488 -19.25 24.50 -14.55
CA ALA A 488 -19.64 25.17 -13.30
C ALA A 488 -19.26 26.65 -13.35
N GLY A 489 -18.15 26.96 -14.01
CA GLY A 489 -17.82 28.32 -14.44
C GLY A 489 -18.86 28.87 -15.40
N GLU A 490 -19.25 28.08 -16.41
CA GLU A 490 -20.27 28.46 -17.40
C GLU A 490 -21.64 28.72 -16.75
N ALA A 491 -22.09 27.84 -15.85
CA ALA A 491 -23.35 28.02 -15.11
C ALA A 491 -23.37 29.26 -14.21
N LYS A 492 -22.22 29.77 -13.75
CA LYS A 492 -22.11 31.03 -13.00
C LYS A 492 -22.16 32.27 -13.91
N THR A 493 -21.89 32.11 -15.20
CA THR A 493 -21.85 33.21 -16.19
C THR A 493 -23.12 33.34 -17.03
N SER A 494 -24.02 32.36 -16.98
CA SER A 494 -25.35 32.47 -17.61
C SER A 494 -26.27 33.38 -16.78
N PRO A 495 -26.85 34.46 -17.36
CA PRO A 495 -27.82 35.28 -16.64
C PRO A 495 -29.09 34.47 -16.37
N SER A 496 -29.62 34.57 -15.16
CA SER A 496 -30.92 33.99 -14.80
C SER A 496 -31.99 34.44 -15.81
N PRO A 497 -32.77 33.54 -16.41
CA PRO A 497 -33.89 33.96 -17.24
C PRO A 497 -34.94 34.62 -16.33
N ASN A 498 -35.25 35.89 -16.64
CA ASN A 498 -36.32 36.68 -16.02
C ASN A 498 -37.70 36.05 -16.22
#